data_AF-A0A069DC59-F1
#
_entry.id   AF-A0A069DC59-F1
#
_cell.length_a   1.000
_cell.length_b   1.000
_cell.length_c   1.000
_cell.angle_alpha   90.00
_cell.angle_beta   90.00
_cell.angle_gamma   90.00
#
_symmetry.space_group_name_H-M   'P 1'
#
loop_
_entity.id
_entity.type
_entity.pdbx_description
1 polymer ?
#
loop_
_entity_poly.entity_id
_entity_poly.type
_entity_poly.pdbx_seq_one_letter_code
_entity_poly.pdbx_strand_id
1 'polypeptide(L)'
;MQLIVNAAVEKVYGGKRKIDWVEVLAGEKAFNQTGSWLPDETMLAFEEYLVGIKGPLTTPVGGGIRSLNVALRQTLDLYVCLRPVRWFRGVVSPVKEPEKVNMHIFRENTEDIYAGIEWEAGSPEANKFYEFLHKEMGVTKVRFPETSSFGVKPVSREGTERLVRAACKYAIEHHLPSVTLVHKGNIMKYTEGGFKKWGYELAEKEFGEYISTGQLVMKDCIADAFLQNTLLVPEEYSVIATLNLNGDYVSDQLAAMVGGIGIAPGANINYDSGHAIFEATHGTAPNIAGKDVVNPCSLILSAVMMLEYFGWQEAADVIEKALEESFADGRATNDLARFMPGGKALPTSVFAKEITEKIQKK
;
A
#
# COMPACT_ATOMS: atom_id res chain seq x y z
N MET A 1 -9.11 -16.02 4.58
CA MET A 1 -9.50 -14.65 4.96
C MET A 1 -10.96 -14.60 5.43
N GLN A 2 -11.97 -14.82 4.57
CA GLN A 2 -13.39 -14.69 4.94
C GLN A 2 -13.79 -15.45 6.21
N LEU A 3 -13.32 -16.69 6.38
CA LEU A 3 -13.53 -17.49 7.60
C LEU A 3 -13.15 -16.73 8.89
N ILE A 4 -11.98 -16.09 8.88
CA ILE A 4 -11.44 -15.36 10.03
C ILE A 4 -12.24 -14.08 10.28
N VAL A 5 -12.51 -13.31 9.22
CA VAL A 5 -13.27 -12.05 9.32
C VAL A 5 -14.68 -12.30 9.84
N ASN A 6 -15.37 -13.31 9.28
CA ASN A 6 -16.72 -13.66 9.72
C ASN A 6 -16.73 -14.12 11.19
N ALA A 7 -15.73 -14.89 11.61
CA ALA A 7 -15.62 -15.33 13.01
C ALA A 7 -15.36 -14.16 13.97
N ALA A 8 -14.55 -13.18 13.57
CA ALA A 8 -14.28 -11.97 14.34
C ALA A 8 -15.54 -11.10 14.50
N VAL A 9 -16.21 -10.81 13.37
CA VAL A 9 -17.45 -10.02 13.33
C VAL A 9 -18.54 -10.68 14.17
N GLU A 10 -18.71 -12.01 14.04
CA GLU A 10 -19.70 -12.75 14.82
C GLU A 10 -19.37 -12.71 16.33
N LYS A 11 -18.10 -12.96 16.70
CA LYS A 11 -17.67 -12.92 18.11
C LYS A 11 -17.95 -11.57 18.76
N VAL A 12 -17.64 -10.48 18.06
CA VAL A 12 -17.69 -9.13 18.60
C VAL A 12 -19.13 -8.60 18.64
N TYR A 13 -19.89 -8.81 17.57
CA TYR A 13 -21.20 -8.18 17.41
C TYR A 13 -22.39 -9.11 17.66
N GLY A 14 -22.17 -10.41 17.86
CA GLY A 14 -23.21 -11.40 18.20
C GLY A 14 -24.37 -11.40 17.21
N GLY A 15 -24.05 -11.42 15.91
CA GLY A 15 -25.03 -11.37 14.81
C GLY A 15 -25.63 -10.00 14.50
N LYS A 16 -25.32 -8.93 15.27
CA LYS A 16 -25.82 -7.56 14.97
C LYS A 16 -25.20 -6.94 13.71
N ARG A 17 -24.01 -7.41 13.32
CA ARG A 17 -23.31 -7.04 12.10
C ARG A 17 -22.90 -8.32 11.38
N LYS A 18 -22.94 -8.28 10.05
CA LYS A 18 -22.54 -9.38 9.17
C LYS A 18 -22.03 -8.79 7.86
N ILE A 19 -21.08 -9.48 7.22
CA ILE A 19 -20.64 -9.16 5.86
C ILE A 19 -21.25 -10.20 4.93
N ASP A 20 -22.02 -9.72 3.95
CA ASP A 20 -22.45 -10.52 2.81
C ASP A 20 -21.46 -10.29 1.66
N TRP A 21 -20.72 -11.35 1.32
CA TRP A 21 -19.63 -11.28 0.34
C TRP A 21 -20.17 -11.51 -1.07
N VAL A 22 -19.93 -10.55 -1.96
CA VAL A 22 -20.24 -10.67 -3.39
C VAL A 22 -18.94 -10.89 -4.15
N GLU A 23 -18.83 -12.01 -4.87
CA GLU A 23 -17.66 -12.27 -5.72
C GLU A 23 -17.78 -11.51 -7.04
N VAL A 24 -16.71 -10.79 -7.40
CA VAL A 24 -16.53 -10.14 -8.70
C VAL A 24 -15.25 -10.66 -9.36
N LEU A 25 -15.19 -10.60 -10.70
CA LEU A 25 -14.12 -11.24 -11.46
C LEU A 25 -13.04 -10.25 -11.90
N ALA A 26 -11.78 -10.62 -11.74
CA ALA A 26 -10.66 -9.92 -12.35
C ALA A 26 -9.51 -10.89 -12.66
N GLY A 27 -8.63 -10.51 -13.59
CA GLY A 27 -7.45 -11.29 -13.94
C GLY A 27 -7.77 -12.57 -14.72
N GLU A 28 -6.93 -13.58 -14.52
CA GLU A 28 -7.01 -14.86 -15.26
C GLU A 28 -8.36 -15.56 -15.09
N LYS A 29 -8.96 -15.52 -13.89
CA LYS A 29 -10.29 -16.09 -13.64
C LYS A 29 -11.36 -15.39 -14.49
N ALA A 30 -11.29 -14.06 -14.60
CA ALA A 30 -12.22 -13.29 -15.44
C ALA A 30 -12.04 -13.62 -16.92
N PHE A 31 -10.79 -13.64 -17.40
CA PHE A 31 -10.50 -13.89 -18.80
C PHE A 31 -10.98 -15.27 -19.24
N ASN A 32 -10.72 -16.31 -18.43
CA ASN A 32 -11.16 -17.67 -18.72
C ASN A 32 -12.69 -17.84 -18.74
N GLN A 33 -13.43 -17.01 -18.00
CA GLN A 33 -14.89 -17.12 -17.90
C GLN A 33 -15.65 -16.18 -18.85
N THR A 34 -15.09 -15.01 -19.15
CA THR A 34 -15.80 -13.93 -19.84
C THR A 34 -15.08 -13.44 -21.10
N GLY A 35 -13.80 -13.79 -21.29
CA GLY A 35 -12.94 -13.23 -22.34
C GLY A 35 -12.38 -11.84 -22.01
N SER A 36 -12.77 -11.22 -20.89
CA SER A 36 -12.23 -9.94 -20.41
C SER A 36 -11.37 -10.13 -19.16
N TRP A 37 -10.23 -9.43 -19.10
CA TRP A 37 -9.37 -9.41 -17.91
C TRP A 37 -9.96 -8.58 -16.76
N LEU A 38 -10.82 -7.62 -17.07
CA LEU A 38 -11.54 -6.79 -16.12
C LEU A 38 -12.94 -6.50 -16.70
N PRO A 39 -13.94 -7.34 -16.41
CA PRO A 39 -15.31 -7.17 -16.89
C PRO A 39 -15.96 -5.91 -16.32
N ASP A 40 -16.85 -5.28 -17.09
CA ASP A 40 -17.56 -4.07 -16.68
C ASP A 40 -18.43 -4.31 -15.42
N GLU A 41 -18.93 -5.53 -15.24
CA GLU A 41 -19.70 -5.92 -14.05
C GLU A 41 -18.91 -5.75 -12.75
N THR A 42 -17.59 -5.94 -12.79
CA THR A 42 -16.71 -5.71 -11.64
C THR A 42 -16.65 -4.22 -11.31
N MET A 43 -16.60 -3.35 -12.32
CA MET A 43 -16.58 -1.91 -12.12
C MET A 43 -17.93 -1.40 -11.60
N LEU A 44 -19.05 -1.88 -12.16
CA LEU A 44 -20.40 -1.56 -11.69
C LEU A 44 -20.60 -1.98 -10.22
N ALA A 45 -20.06 -3.13 -9.81
CA ALA A 45 -20.10 -3.54 -8.41
C ALA A 45 -19.31 -2.60 -7.49
N PHE A 46 -18.17 -2.06 -7.94
CA PHE A 46 -17.43 -1.06 -7.17
C PHE A 46 -18.17 0.28 -7.11
N GLU A 47 -18.91 0.67 -8.14
CA GLU A 47 -19.78 1.85 -8.11
C GLU A 47 -20.96 1.68 -7.14
N GLU A 48 -21.54 0.48 -7.05
CA GLU A 48 -22.67 0.18 -6.16
C GLU A 48 -22.25 0.00 -4.70
N TYR A 49 -21.18 -0.78 -4.44
CA TYR A 49 -20.79 -1.19 -3.08
C TYR A 49 -19.63 -0.39 -2.49
N LEU A 50 -18.92 0.42 -3.29
CA LEU A 50 -17.78 1.28 -2.93
C LEU A 50 -16.50 0.57 -2.46
N VAL A 51 -16.65 -0.46 -1.61
CA VAL A 51 -15.54 -1.14 -0.93
C VAL A 51 -15.41 -2.57 -1.40
N GLY A 52 -14.18 -2.98 -1.72
CA GLY A 52 -13.88 -4.38 -1.99
C GLY A 52 -12.50 -4.80 -1.52
N ILE A 53 -12.28 -6.10 -1.56
CA ILE A 53 -11.01 -6.73 -1.19
C ILE A 53 -10.61 -7.73 -2.26
N LYS A 54 -9.33 -7.73 -2.65
CA LYS A 54 -8.83 -8.61 -3.70
C LYS A 54 -7.56 -9.36 -3.32
N GLY A 55 -7.42 -10.56 -3.87
CA GLY A 55 -6.16 -11.28 -3.91
C GLY A 55 -5.15 -10.67 -4.92
N PRO A 56 -3.99 -11.32 -5.10
CA PRO A 56 -3.04 -10.91 -6.11
C PRO A 56 -3.58 -11.17 -7.52
N LEU A 57 -3.36 -10.25 -8.45
CA LEU A 57 -3.75 -10.36 -9.85
C LEU A 57 -2.51 -10.53 -10.72
N THR A 58 -2.48 -11.56 -11.56
CA THR A 58 -1.42 -11.74 -12.57
C THR A 58 -1.59 -10.68 -13.66
N THR A 59 -0.53 -9.92 -13.93
CA THR A 59 -0.45 -9.06 -15.12
C THR A 59 0.45 -9.74 -16.16
N PRO A 60 0.01 -9.92 -17.43
CA PRO A 60 0.84 -10.47 -18.49
C PRO A 60 2.09 -9.60 -18.72
N VAL A 61 3.27 -10.19 -18.75
CA VAL A 61 4.52 -9.47 -19.06
C VAL A 61 4.66 -9.32 -20.58
N GLY A 62 4.86 -8.10 -21.08
CA GLY A 62 5.25 -7.82 -22.47
C GLY A 62 4.12 -7.77 -23.52
N GLY A 63 2.84 -7.85 -23.11
CA GLY A 63 1.70 -7.98 -24.03
C GLY A 63 0.91 -6.69 -24.33
N GLY A 64 1.44 -5.49 -24.07
CA GLY A 64 0.74 -4.22 -24.34
C GLY A 64 -0.47 -3.90 -23.45
N ILE A 65 -0.79 -4.74 -22.46
CA ILE A 65 -1.85 -4.50 -21.48
C ILE A 65 -1.24 -3.77 -20.26
N ARG A 66 -1.78 -2.59 -19.92
CA ARG A 66 -1.44 -1.88 -18.67
C ARG A 66 -1.79 -2.75 -17.45
N SER A 67 -0.99 -2.66 -16.39
CA SER A 67 -1.20 -3.39 -15.13
C SER A 67 -2.66 -3.30 -14.66
N LEU A 68 -3.29 -4.45 -14.38
CA LEU A 68 -4.68 -4.50 -13.89
C LEU A 68 -4.86 -3.76 -12.56
N ASN A 69 -3.85 -3.82 -11.69
CA ASN A 69 -3.87 -3.07 -10.43
C ASN A 69 -3.85 -1.56 -10.71
N VAL A 70 -3.06 -1.11 -11.70
CA VAL A 70 -3.00 0.31 -12.10
C VAL A 70 -4.32 0.73 -12.75
N ALA A 71 -4.91 -0.11 -13.59
CA ALA A 71 -6.21 0.15 -14.20
C ALA A 71 -7.31 0.36 -13.14
N LEU A 72 -7.41 -0.53 -12.16
CA LEU A 72 -8.36 -0.38 -11.03
C LEU A 72 -8.12 0.93 -10.26
N ARG A 73 -6.87 1.25 -9.94
CA ARG A 73 -6.51 2.47 -9.20
C ARG A 73 -6.87 3.74 -9.97
N GLN A 74 -6.60 3.75 -11.27
CA GLN A 74 -6.86 4.93 -12.12
C GLN A 74 -8.35 5.10 -12.40
N THR A 75 -9.07 4.04 -12.77
CA THR A 75 -10.50 4.14 -13.11
C THR A 75 -11.35 4.51 -11.91
N LEU A 76 -11.01 4.04 -10.70
CA LEU A 76 -11.69 4.39 -9.45
C LEU A 76 -11.07 5.61 -8.73
N ASP A 77 -10.05 6.24 -9.34
CA ASP A 77 -9.27 7.35 -8.77
C ASP A 77 -8.83 7.11 -7.30
N LEU A 78 -8.35 5.90 -7.01
CA LEU A 78 -7.89 5.48 -5.68
C LEU A 78 -6.52 6.07 -5.37
N TYR A 79 -6.51 7.37 -5.10
CA TYR A 79 -5.31 8.20 -5.07
C TYR A 79 -4.38 7.99 -3.88
N VAL A 80 -4.85 7.37 -2.79
CA VAL A 80 -4.01 6.97 -1.66
C VAL A 80 -3.71 5.47 -1.75
N CYS A 81 -2.44 5.10 -1.79
CA CYS A 81 -2.00 3.76 -1.38
C CYS A 81 -1.57 3.83 0.09
N LEU A 82 -2.37 3.25 0.98
CA LEU A 82 -2.13 3.20 2.42
C LEU A 82 -1.44 1.88 2.78
N ARG A 83 -0.27 1.98 3.41
CA ARG A 83 0.53 0.83 3.89
C ARG A 83 0.93 1.05 5.35
N PRO A 84 0.18 0.52 6.34
CA PRO A 84 0.65 0.46 7.71
C PRO A 84 1.72 -0.63 7.83
N VAL A 85 2.82 -0.32 8.51
CA VAL A 85 3.93 -1.23 8.75
C VAL A 85 4.31 -1.19 10.22
N ARG A 86 4.06 -2.31 10.91
CA ARG A 86 4.47 -2.55 12.28
C ARG A 86 5.04 -3.95 12.43
N TRP A 87 5.89 -4.14 13.44
CA TRP A 87 6.33 -5.48 13.82
C TRP A 87 5.25 -6.22 14.62
N PHE A 88 5.15 -7.53 14.38
CA PHE A 88 4.31 -8.43 15.14
C PHE A 88 5.17 -9.31 16.05
N ARG A 89 4.82 -9.39 17.33
CA ARG A 89 5.58 -10.18 18.29
C ARG A 89 5.69 -11.65 17.84
N GLY A 90 6.91 -12.16 17.81
CA GLY A 90 7.22 -13.54 17.38
C GLY A 90 7.66 -13.66 15.92
N VAL A 91 7.44 -12.63 15.09
CA VAL A 91 7.99 -12.60 13.73
C VAL A 91 9.50 -12.33 13.78
N VAL A 92 10.27 -13.18 13.09
CA VAL A 92 11.72 -13.01 13.02
C VAL A 92 12.06 -11.92 12.00
N SER A 93 12.92 -10.99 12.42
CA SER A 93 13.34 -9.84 11.64
C SER A 93 14.83 -9.89 11.32
N PRO A 94 15.28 -9.31 10.19
CA PRO A 94 16.69 -9.11 9.90
C PRO A 94 17.33 -7.94 10.68
N VAL A 95 16.55 -7.08 11.34
CA VAL A 95 17.06 -5.95 12.14
C VAL A 95 17.00 -6.24 13.63
N LYS A 96 17.77 -5.49 14.43
CA LYS A 96 17.93 -5.74 15.87
C LYS A 96 16.72 -5.36 16.71
N GLU A 97 16.08 -4.24 16.40
CA GLU A 97 14.99 -3.65 17.18
C GLU A 97 13.77 -3.35 16.28
N PRO A 98 13.15 -4.38 15.66
CA PRO A 98 12.03 -4.20 14.75
C PRO A 98 10.78 -3.61 15.43
N GLU A 99 10.64 -3.77 16.75
CA GLU A 99 9.53 -3.25 17.54
C GLU A 99 9.45 -1.72 17.56
N LYS A 100 10.54 -1.03 17.20
CA LYS A 100 10.54 0.44 17.05
C LYS A 100 9.92 0.91 15.74
N VAL A 101 9.69 0.01 14.78
CA VAL A 101 9.07 0.33 13.51
C VAL A 101 7.55 0.29 13.65
N ASN A 102 6.93 1.46 13.59
CA ASN A 102 5.47 1.61 13.52
C ASN A 102 5.12 2.84 12.67
N MET A 103 4.94 2.63 11.37
CA MET A 103 4.75 3.71 10.39
C MET A 103 3.52 3.49 9.51
N HIS A 104 2.87 4.58 9.12
CA HIS A 104 1.70 4.58 8.22
C HIS A 104 2.06 5.34 6.94
N ILE A 105 2.26 4.61 5.85
CA ILE A 105 2.72 5.19 4.59
C ILE A 105 1.51 5.55 3.73
N PHE A 106 1.36 6.84 3.46
CA PHE A 106 0.47 7.45 2.48
C PHE A 106 1.27 7.71 1.21
N ARG A 107 1.11 6.82 0.24
CA ARG A 107 1.73 6.91 -1.08
C ARG A 107 0.74 7.50 -2.09
N GLU A 108 1.17 8.53 -2.81
CA GLU A 108 0.47 9.03 -4.01
C GLU A 108 0.35 7.90 -5.04
N ASN A 109 -0.82 7.68 -5.62
CA ASN A 109 -1.11 6.45 -6.38
C ASN A 109 -1.58 6.68 -7.82
N THR A 110 -1.58 7.92 -8.31
CA THR A 110 -2.20 8.33 -9.59
C THR A 110 -1.27 9.09 -10.53
N GLU A 111 -0.17 9.66 -10.04
CA GLU A 111 0.79 10.45 -10.81
C GLU A 111 2.21 9.86 -10.71
N ASP A 112 3.23 10.73 -10.74
CA ASP A 112 4.65 10.39 -10.75
C ASP A 112 5.05 9.61 -12.01
N ILE A 113 6.26 9.05 -12.04
CA ILE A 113 6.77 8.22 -13.13
C ILE A 113 5.89 6.98 -13.39
N TYR A 114 5.04 6.60 -12.43
CA TYR A 114 4.06 5.51 -12.54
C TYR A 114 2.93 5.83 -13.53
N ALA A 115 2.82 7.06 -14.01
CA ALA A 115 1.92 7.41 -15.11
C ALA A 115 2.23 6.62 -16.40
N GLY A 116 3.44 6.03 -16.53
CA GLY A 116 3.80 5.20 -17.69
C GLY A 116 3.86 5.99 -19.00
N ILE A 117 4.19 7.28 -18.91
CA ILE A 117 4.36 8.16 -20.07
C ILE A 117 5.83 8.07 -20.48
N GLU A 118 6.12 7.16 -21.39
CA GLU A 118 7.47 6.88 -21.85
C GLU A 118 7.54 6.47 -23.33
N TRP A 119 8.71 6.67 -23.93
CA TRP A 119 9.01 6.33 -25.32
C TRP A 119 10.35 5.63 -25.42
N GLU A 120 10.36 4.51 -26.15
CA GLU A 120 11.55 3.67 -26.35
C GLU A 120 12.58 4.35 -27.26
N ALA A 121 13.87 4.15 -26.94
CA ALA A 121 14.98 4.62 -27.75
C ALA A 121 14.85 4.18 -29.22
N GLY A 122 15.10 5.11 -30.15
CA GLY A 122 15.00 4.87 -31.59
C GLY A 122 13.59 4.95 -32.17
N SER A 123 12.54 5.06 -31.34
CA SER A 123 11.17 5.26 -31.83
C SER A 123 10.99 6.67 -32.45
N PRO A 124 10.08 6.82 -33.45
CA PRO A 124 9.70 8.14 -33.98
C PRO A 124 9.23 9.11 -32.90
N GLU A 125 8.52 8.62 -31.88
CA GLU A 125 7.99 9.40 -30.77
C GLU A 125 9.11 9.91 -29.84
N ALA A 126 10.07 9.06 -29.49
CA ALA A 126 11.24 9.47 -28.71
C ALA A 126 12.06 10.55 -29.43
N ASN A 127 12.28 10.38 -30.74
CA ASN A 127 12.97 11.37 -31.56
C ASN A 127 12.21 12.71 -31.58
N LYS A 128 10.89 12.67 -31.82
CA LYS A 128 10.03 13.86 -31.81
C LYS A 128 10.06 14.57 -30.44
N PHE A 129 10.00 13.82 -29.36
CA PHE A 129 10.05 14.36 -28.00
C PHE A 129 11.40 15.02 -27.70
N TYR A 130 12.52 14.37 -28.08
CA TYR A 130 13.84 14.96 -27.96
C TYR A 130 13.99 16.25 -28.79
N GLU A 131 13.52 16.25 -30.03
CA GLU A 131 13.57 17.45 -30.87
C GLU A 131 12.83 18.62 -30.24
N PHE A 132 11.65 18.38 -29.68
CA PHE A 132 10.91 19.39 -28.92
C PHE A 132 11.72 19.91 -27.72
N LEU A 133 12.25 19.01 -26.88
CA LEU A 133 13.07 19.41 -25.73
C LEU A 133 14.29 20.23 -26.14
N HIS A 134 14.96 19.83 -27.22
CA HIS A 134 16.21 20.45 -27.65
C HIS A 134 15.98 21.77 -28.39
N LYS A 135 15.12 21.77 -29.41
CA LYS A 135 14.91 22.91 -30.31
C LYS A 135 13.99 23.97 -29.69
N GLU A 136 12.91 23.58 -29.04
CA GLU A 136 11.90 24.51 -28.50
C GLU A 136 12.20 24.90 -27.05
N MET A 137 12.58 23.91 -26.21
CA MET A 137 12.80 24.14 -24.78
C MET A 137 14.27 24.43 -24.42
N GLY A 138 15.18 24.39 -25.41
CA GLY A 138 16.61 24.71 -25.22
C GLY A 138 17.36 23.72 -24.32
N VAL A 139 16.87 22.48 -24.18
CA VAL A 139 17.50 21.48 -23.30
C VAL A 139 18.79 20.94 -23.94
N THR A 140 19.90 21.12 -23.23
CA THR A 140 21.24 20.65 -23.65
C THR A 140 21.82 19.56 -22.75
N LYS A 141 21.09 19.15 -21.71
CA LYS A 141 21.59 18.24 -20.66
C LYS A 141 21.45 16.75 -20.98
N VAL A 142 20.79 16.38 -22.07
CA VAL A 142 20.66 14.98 -22.49
C VAL A 142 22.04 14.50 -22.97
N ARG A 143 22.66 13.59 -22.21
CA ARG A 143 24.06 13.20 -22.43
C ARG A 143 24.28 12.38 -23.70
N PHE A 144 23.32 11.52 -24.05
CA PHE A 144 23.38 10.57 -25.18
C PHE A 144 22.03 10.56 -25.93
N PRO A 145 21.69 11.65 -26.65
CA PRO A 145 20.34 11.83 -27.18
C PRO A 145 19.92 10.78 -28.21
N GLU A 146 20.85 10.28 -29.02
CA GLU A 146 20.58 9.31 -30.10
C GLU A 146 20.19 7.91 -29.58
N THR A 147 20.53 7.60 -28.33
CA THR A 147 20.34 6.26 -27.74
C THR A 147 19.56 6.29 -26.43
N SER A 148 18.86 7.39 -26.15
CA SER A 148 18.06 7.55 -24.93
C SER A 148 16.58 7.21 -25.16
N SER A 149 16.00 6.45 -24.25
CA SER A 149 14.54 6.45 -24.01
C SER A 149 14.17 7.66 -23.17
N PHE A 150 12.92 8.12 -23.27
CA PHE A 150 12.44 9.28 -22.53
C PHE A 150 11.22 8.93 -21.69
N GLY A 151 11.19 9.44 -20.45
CA GLY A 151 10.04 9.31 -19.54
C GLY A 151 9.63 10.66 -18.98
N VAL A 152 8.35 10.80 -18.64
CA VAL A 152 7.77 12.02 -18.05
C VAL A 152 7.32 11.74 -16.63
N LYS A 153 7.74 12.58 -15.68
CA LYS A 153 7.35 12.53 -14.27
C LYS A 153 6.46 13.74 -13.94
N PRO A 154 5.14 13.66 -14.13
CA PRO A 154 4.23 14.69 -13.65
C PRO A 154 4.02 14.57 -12.13
N VAL A 155 3.98 15.71 -11.45
CA VAL A 155 3.55 15.82 -10.04
C VAL A 155 2.76 17.12 -9.95
N SER A 156 1.50 17.06 -9.54
CA SER A 156 0.62 18.22 -9.46
C SER A 156 0.42 18.71 -8.03
N ARG A 157 -0.10 19.94 -7.93
CA ARG A 157 -0.51 20.52 -6.66
C ARG A 157 -1.73 19.78 -6.13
N GLU A 158 -2.71 19.53 -6.98
CA GLU A 158 -3.98 18.85 -6.66
C GLU A 158 -3.74 17.44 -6.13
N GLY A 159 -2.91 16.64 -6.82
CA GLY A 159 -2.52 15.30 -6.40
C GLY A 159 -1.77 15.29 -5.07
N THR A 160 -0.86 16.24 -4.88
CA THR A 160 -0.13 16.42 -3.61
C THR A 160 -1.07 16.78 -2.47
N GLU A 161 -1.90 17.81 -2.66
CA GLU A 161 -2.76 18.36 -1.61
C GLU A 161 -3.78 17.32 -1.12
N ARG A 162 -4.40 16.54 -2.02
CA ARG A 162 -5.35 15.49 -1.62
C ARG A 162 -4.69 14.37 -0.81
N LEU A 163 -3.46 13.96 -1.17
CA LEU A 163 -2.72 12.94 -0.43
C LEU A 163 -2.32 13.45 0.96
N VAL A 164 -1.69 14.62 1.03
CA VAL A 164 -1.20 15.16 2.31
C VAL A 164 -2.37 15.48 3.23
N ARG A 165 -3.51 15.95 2.70
CA ARG A 165 -4.75 16.12 3.47
C ARG A 165 -5.21 14.82 4.12
N ALA A 166 -5.22 13.72 3.36
CA ALA A 166 -5.58 12.41 3.88
C ALA A 166 -4.61 11.95 4.99
N ALA A 167 -3.30 12.15 4.81
CA ALA A 167 -2.29 11.82 5.80
C ALA A 167 -2.42 12.64 7.10
N CYS A 168 -2.66 13.95 7.00
CA CYS A 168 -2.86 14.82 8.17
C CYS A 168 -4.14 14.47 8.93
N LYS A 169 -5.26 14.24 8.22
CA LYS A 169 -6.53 13.80 8.85
C LYS A 169 -6.33 12.49 9.60
N TYR A 170 -5.72 11.50 8.94
CA TYR A 170 -5.40 10.22 9.55
C TYR A 170 -4.54 10.38 10.81
N ALA A 171 -3.50 11.22 10.74
CA ALA A 171 -2.66 11.46 11.91
C ALA A 171 -3.45 12.03 13.10
N ILE A 172 -4.34 12.99 12.85
CA ILE A 172 -5.17 13.61 13.90
C ILE A 172 -6.18 12.63 14.48
N GLU A 173 -6.91 11.91 13.62
CA GLU A 173 -7.95 10.95 14.00
C GLU A 173 -7.37 9.78 14.81
N HIS A 174 -6.15 9.35 14.49
CA HIS A 174 -5.45 8.26 15.17
C HIS A 174 -4.48 8.74 16.26
N HIS A 175 -4.49 10.04 16.60
CA HIS A 175 -3.61 10.65 17.61
C HIS A 175 -2.11 10.36 17.39
N LEU A 176 -1.69 10.36 16.13
CA LEU A 176 -0.31 10.15 15.72
C LEU A 176 0.48 11.48 15.72
N PRO A 177 1.72 11.48 16.20
CA PRO A 177 2.42 12.72 16.55
C PRO A 177 2.94 13.53 15.35
N SER A 178 3.13 12.91 14.17
CA SER A 178 3.77 13.59 13.05
C SER A 178 3.40 13.03 11.68
N VAL A 179 3.45 13.93 10.69
CA VAL A 179 3.47 13.60 9.25
C VAL A 179 4.81 14.05 8.67
N THR A 180 5.54 13.11 8.06
CA THR A 180 6.81 13.37 7.38
C THR A 180 6.63 13.34 5.87
N LEU A 181 6.91 14.46 5.20
CA LEU A 181 6.97 14.56 3.75
C LEU A 181 8.31 13.99 3.25
N VAL A 182 8.29 12.85 2.55
CA VAL A 182 9.51 12.23 2.02
C VAL A 182 9.66 12.55 0.54
N HIS A 183 10.81 13.09 0.14
CA HIS A 183 11.01 13.61 -1.21
C HIS A 183 12.50 13.73 -1.61
N LYS A 184 12.84 13.85 -2.89
CA LYS A 184 14.18 14.12 -3.41
C LYS A 184 14.26 15.51 -4.05
N GLY A 185 13.69 16.50 -3.35
CA GLY A 185 13.49 17.86 -3.86
C GLY A 185 14.76 18.69 -4.01
N ASN A 186 15.90 18.25 -3.45
CA ASN A 186 17.19 18.88 -3.68
C ASN A 186 17.69 18.70 -5.13
N ILE A 187 17.33 17.57 -5.77
CA ILE A 187 17.64 17.27 -7.18
C ILE A 187 16.44 17.63 -8.07
N MET A 188 15.25 17.13 -7.73
CA MET A 188 14.01 17.30 -8.52
C MET A 188 13.16 18.44 -7.97
N LYS A 189 13.65 19.68 -8.11
CA LYS A 189 13.10 20.88 -7.44
C LYS A 189 11.64 21.18 -7.77
N TYR A 190 11.20 20.92 -9.01
CA TYR A 190 9.87 21.32 -9.48
C TYR A 190 8.80 20.22 -9.38
N THR A 191 9.20 18.97 -9.17
CA THR A 191 8.28 17.86 -8.92
C THR A 191 8.32 17.47 -7.45
N GLU A 192 9.39 16.85 -6.98
CA GLU A 192 9.53 16.43 -5.59
C GLU A 192 9.73 17.60 -4.62
N GLY A 193 10.39 18.67 -5.05
CA GLY A 193 10.43 19.93 -4.30
C GLY A 193 9.08 20.65 -4.31
N GLY A 194 8.30 20.51 -5.39
CA GLY A 194 6.92 20.96 -5.48
C GLY A 194 6.03 20.22 -4.47
N PHE A 195 6.10 18.88 -4.43
CA PHE A 195 5.41 18.04 -3.46
C PHE A 195 5.64 18.51 -2.02
N LYS A 196 6.91 18.71 -1.63
CA LYS A 196 7.24 19.24 -0.30
C LYS A 196 6.58 20.59 -0.05
N LYS A 197 6.74 21.53 -0.99
CA LYS A 197 6.25 22.90 -0.86
C LYS A 197 4.72 22.91 -0.70
N TRP A 198 4.00 22.27 -1.61
CA TRP A 198 2.54 22.22 -1.58
C TRP A 198 2.01 21.47 -0.35
N GLY A 199 2.71 20.44 0.12
CA GLY A 199 2.36 19.73 1.35
C GLY A 199 2.43 20.62 2.60
N TYR A 200 3.49 21.43 2.74
CA TYR A 200 3.56 22.41 3.84
C TYR A 200 2.53 23.53 3.70
N GLU A 201 2.35 24.09 2.49
CA GLU A 201 1.35 25.14 2.24
C GLU A 201 -0.07 24.67 2.60
N LEU A 202 -0.42 23.44 2.24
CA LEU A 202 -1.67 22.80 2.65
C LEU A 202 -1.76 22.68 4.17
N ALA A 203 -0.73 22.12 4.80
CA ALA A 203 -0.72 21.85 6.23
C ALA A 203 -0.91 23.12 7.06
N GLU A 204 -0.23 24.21 6.69
CA GLU A 204 -0.41 25.53 7.32
C GLU A 204 -1.82 26.07 7.11
N LYS A 205 -2.36 25.94 5.90
CA LYS A 205 -3.67 26.46 5.52
C LYS A 205 -4.84 25.72 6.20
N GLU A 206 -4.79 24.39 6.25
CA GLU A 206 -5.92 23.55 6.66
C GLU A 206 -5.78 22.94 8.06
N PHE A 207 -4.54 22.80 8.55
CA PHE A 207 -4.25 22.14 9.83
C PHE A 207 -3.40 23.01 10.77
N GLY A 208 -3.30 24.32 10.50
CA GLY A 208 -2.51 25.26 11.28
C GLY A 208 -2.84 25.28 12.78
N GLU A 209 -4.10 25.06 13.16
CA GLU A 209 -4.50 24.96 14.57
C GLU A 209 -3.83 23.76 15.27
N TYR A 210 -3.90 22.57 14.67
CA TYR A 210 -3.27 21.34 15.19
C TYR A 210 -1.75 21.45 15.27
N ILE A 211 -1.15 22.15 14.32
CA ILE A 211 0.30 22.42 14.32
C ILE A 211 0.65 23.40 15.43
N SER A 212 -0.10 24.49 15.57
CA SER A 212 0.18 25.54 16.57
C SER A 212 0.03 25.04 18.02
N THR A 213 -0.87 24.07 18.23
CA THR A 213 -1.08 23.44 19.54
C THR A 213 -0.10 22.30 19.83
N GLY A 214 0.73 21.92 18.85
CA GLY A 214 1.66 20.80 18.97
C GLY A 214 1.01 19.42 18.87
N GLN A 215 -0.27 19.33 18.50
CA GLN A 215 -0.96 18.06 18.28
C GLN A 215 -0.47 17.33 17.03
N LEU A 216 0.00 18.07 16.02
CA LEU A 216 0.55 17.52 14.79
C LEU A 216 1.88 18.19 14.43
N VAL A 217 2.94 17.40 14.31
CA VAL A 217 4.23 17.88 13.80
C VAL A 217 4.34 17.59 12.30
N MET A 218 4.45 18.64 11.50
CA MET A 218 4.84 18.53 10.09
C MET A 218 6.35 18.61 9.95
N LYS A 219 6.95 17.65 9.24
CA LYS A 219 8.38 17.65 8.92
C LYS A 219 8.64 17.08 7.54
N ASP A 220 9.88 17.20 7.06
CA ASP A 220 10.31 16.59 5.80
C ASP A 220 11.65 15.85 5.93
N CYS A 221 11.86 14.89 5.04
CA CYS A 221 13.11 14.15 4.95
C CYS A 221 13.46 13.85 3.50
N ILE A 222 14.75 13.99 3.17
CA ILE A 222 15.21 13.63 1.83
C ILE A 222 15.17 12.11 1.69
N ALA A 223 14.60 11.58 0.61
CA ALA A 223 14.30 10.15 0.44
C ALA A 223 15.48 9.21 0.72
N ASP A 224 16.69 9.53 0.29
CA ASP A 224 17.89 8.69 0.55
C ASP A 224 18.37 8.74 2.00
N ALA A 225 18.20 9.88 2.69
CA ALA A 225 18.43 9.99 4.12
C ALA A 225 17.33 9.27 4.90
N PHE A 226 16.08 9.36 4.44
CA PHE A 226 14.95 8.68 5.04
C PHE A 226 15.15 7.16 5.08
N LEU A 227 15.58 6.53 3.98
CA LEU A 227 15.89 5.10 3.93
C LEU A 227 16.97 4.67 4.93
N GLN A 228 17.88 5.57 5.33
CA GLN A 228 18.86 5.30 6.38
C GLN A 228 18.26 5.52 7.77
N ASN A 229 17.53 6.62 7.95
CA ASN A 229 16.96 7.00 9.23
C ASN A 229 15.89 6.02 9.70
N THR A 230 15.15 5.37 8.80
CA THR A 230 14.22 4.29 9.18
C THR A 230 14.96 3.11 9.84
N LEU A 231 16.22 2.85 9.51
CA LEU A 231 17.04 1.84 10.19
C LEU A 231 17.67 2.35 11.49
N LEU A 232 18.06 3.63 11.55
CA LEU A 232 18.84 4.19 12.64
C LEU A 232 17.99 4.76 13.78
N VAL A 233 16.86 5.39 13.43
CA VAL A 233 15.93 6.09 14.34
C VAL A 233 14.47 5.92 13.87
N PRO A 234 13.98 4.68 13.66
CA PRO A 234 12.60 4.44 13.21
C PRO A 234 11.53 5.11 14.08
N GLU A 235 11.75 5.21 15.40
CA GLU A 235 10.83 5.79 16.36
C GLU A 235 10.52 7.28 16.13
N GLU A 236 11.38 7.97 15.36
CA GLU A 236 11.15 9.37 14.97
C GLU A 236 10.06 9.51 13.91
N TYR A 237 9.60 8.43 13.28
CA TYR A 237 8.68 8.50 12.15
C TYR A 237 7.35 7.81 12.48
N SER A 238 6.24 8.47 12.12
CA SER A 238 4.89 7.96 12.37
C SER A 238 4.06 7.90 11.09
N VAL A 239 3.51 9.01 10.61
CA VAL A 239 2.83 9.06 9.30
C VAL A 239 3.81 9.55 8.25
N ILE A 240 3.87 8.88 7.11
CA ILE A 240 4.73 9.23 5.98
C ILE A 240 3.85 9.60 4.80
N ALA A 241 4.02 10.78 4.22
CA ALA A 241 3.38 11.14 2.95
C ALA A 241 4.45 11.31 1.86
N THR A 242 4.29 10.61 0.74
CA THR A 242 5.30 10.63 -0.33
C THR A 242 4.71 10.29 -1.70
N LEU A 243 5.49 10.59 -2.74
CA LEU A 243 5.14 10.31 -4.13
C LEU A 243 5.18 8.81 -4.45
N ASN A 244 4.57 8.45 -5.57
CA ASN A 244 4.33 7.07 -5.99
C ASN A 244 5.60 6.18 -5.93
N LEU A 245 6.70 6.62 -6.55
CA LEU A 245 7.93 5.83 -6.61
C LEU A 245 8.61 5.68 -5.25
N ASN A 246 8.74 6.78 -4.51
CA ASN A 246 9.34 6.75 -3.18
C ASN A 246 8.52 5.89 -2.22
N GLY A 247 7.19 5.98 -2.30
CA GLY A 247 6.28 5.20 -1.49
C GLY A 247 6.42 3.71 -1.72
N ASP A 248 6.62 3.28 -2.97
CA ASP A 248 6.90 1.88 -3.33
C ASP A 248 8.15 1.36 -2.59
N TYR A 249 9.27 2.06 -2.76
CA TYR A 249 10.55 1.63 -2.20
C TYR A 249 10.56 1.65 -0.67
N VAL A 250 9.99 2.70 -0.08
CA VAL A 250 9.91 2.84 1.38
C VAL A 250 9.01 1.76 1.99
N SER A 251 7.82 1.50 1.41
CA SER A 251 6.93 0.50 1.96
C SER A 251 7.54 -0.90 1.94
N ASP A 252 8.26 -1.24 0.87
CA ASP A 252 8.92 -2.54 0.74
C ASP A 252 10.12 -2.68 1.69
N GLN A 253 10.92 -1.62 1.85
CA GLN A 253 12.02 -1.60 2.81
C GLN A 253 11.51 -1.80 4.24
N LEU A 254 10.48 -1.04 4.64
CA LEU A 254 9.90 -1.13 5.98
C LEU A 254 9.28 -2.51 6.23
N ALA A 255 8.58 -3.07 5.25
CA ALA A 255 8.05 -4.42 5.34
C ALA A 255 9.17 -5.46 5.53
N ALA A 256 10.31 -5.31 4.83
CA ALA A 256 11.47 -6.17 5.02
C ALA A 256 12.08 -6.02 6.42
N MET A 257 12.18 -4.79 6.95
CA MET A 257 12.69 -4.52 8.29
C MET A 257 11.88 -5.22 9.37
N VAL A 258 10.55 -5.26 9.26
CA VAL A 258 9.71 -5.95 10.26
C VAL A 258 9.57 -7.46 10.03
N GLY A 259 10.34 -8.04 9.09
CA GLY A 259 10.23 -9.46 8.72
C GLY A 259 8.92 -9.81 7.98
N GLY A 260 8.24 -8.79 7.45
CA GLY A 260 6.85 -8.84 7.04
C GLY A 260 6.58 -8.85 5.54
N ILE A 261 7.55 -9.18 4.68
CA ILE A 261 7.38 -9.18 3.21
C ILE A 261 6.13 -9.99 2.77
N GLY A 262 5.85 -11.11 3.43
CA GLY A 262 4.68 -11.95 3.14
C GLY A 262 3.38 -11.56 3.87
N ILE A 263 3.44 -10.61 4.80
CA ILE A 263 2.30 -10.25 5.67
C ILE A 263 1.91 -8.76 5.59
N ALA A 264 2.65 -7.93 4.85
CA ALA A 264 2.33 -6.52 4.70
C ALA A 264 0.90 -6.34 4.15
N PRO A 265 0.05 -5.54 4.81
CA PRO A 265 -1.27 -5.21 4.29
C PRO A 265 -1.22 -4.02 3.34
N GLY A 266 -2.31 -3.76 2.63
CA GLY A 266 -2.44 -2.58 1.81
C GLY A 266 -3.85 -2.25 1.37
N ALA A 267 -4.09 -0.95 1.20
CA ALA A 267 -5.33 -0.41 0.69
C ALA A 267 -5.08 0.67 -0.36
N ASN A 268 -5.96 0.76 -1.34
CA ASN A 268 -6.03 1.84 -2.31
C ASN A 268 -7.35 2.56 -2.08
N ILE A 269 -7.31 3.84 -1.72
CA ILE A 269 -8.45 4.57 -1.16
C ILE A 269 -8.63 5.90 -1.89
N ASN A 270 -9.87 6.22 -2.21
CA ASN A 270 -10.32 7.56 -2.50
C ASN A 270 -11.17 8.06 -1.32
N TYR A 271 -10.60 8.91 -0.47
CA TYR A 271 -11.30 9.42 0.71
C TYR A 271 -12.40 10.43 0.38
N ASP A 272 -12.42 10.99 -0.84
CA ASP A 272 -13.44 11.95 -1.27
C ASP A 272 -14.71 11.23 -1.74
N SER A 273 -14.56 10.09 -2.43
CA SER A 273 -15.69 9.32 -2.96
C SER A 273 -16.12 8.15 -2.08
N GLY A 274 -15.31 7.76 -1.10
CA GLY A 274 -15.55 6.59 -0.24
C GLY A 274 -15.17 5.25 -0.89
N HIS A 275 -14.62 5.25 -2.11
CA HIS A 275 -14.18 4.02 -2.76
C HIS A 275 -12.88 3.51 -2.13
N ALA A 276 -12.82 2.20 -1.87
CA ALA A 276 -11.62 1.57 -1.32
C ALA A 276 -11.44 0.13 -1.83
N ILE A 277 -10.22 -0.20 -2.24
CA ILE A 277 -9.80 -1.56 -2.56
C ILE A 277 -8.67 -1.99 -1.62
N PHE A 278 -8.98 -2.93 -0.74
CA PHE A 278 -8.02 -3.63 0.10
C PHE A 278 -7.37 -4.77 -0.68
N GLU A 279 -6.07 -4.99 -0.55
CA GLU A 279 -5.38 -5.97 -1.40
C GLU A 279 -4.28 -6.74 -0.71
N ALA A 280 -4.09 -7.99 -1.13
CA ALA A 280 -2.82 -8.67 -0.90
C ALA A 280 -1.71 -7.94 -1.67
N THR A 281 -0.55 -7.78 -1.03
CA THR A 281 0.52 -6.92 -1.53
C THR A 281 1.64 -7.71 -2.23
N HIS A 282 1.65 -9.02 -2.04
CA HIS A 282 2.57 -9.94 -2.70
C HIS A 282 2.06 -10.37 -4.08
N GLY A 283 2.93 -10.99 -4.89
CA GLY A 283 2.56 -11.57 -6.18
C GLY A 283 1.73 -12.85 -6.09
N THR A 284 1.39 -13.43 -7.25
CA THR A 284 0.52 -14.61 -7.35
C THR A 284 1.19 -15.96 -7.04
N ALA A 285 2.53 -16.01 -7.05
CA ALA A 285 3.32 -17.21 -6.73
C ALA A 285 2.78 -18.50 -7.41
N PRO A 286 2.76 -18.58 -8.76
CA PRO A 286 2.08 -19.64 -9.50
C PRO A 286 2.63 -21.05 -9.21
N ASN A 287 3.90 -21.15 -8.84
CA ASN A 287 4.57 -22.41 -8.49
C ASN A 287 3.99 -23.09 -7.23
N ILE A 288 3.23 -22.39 -6.40
CA ILE A 288 2.61 -22.91 -5.17
C ILE A 288 1.08 -22.85 -5.17
N ALA A 289 0.47 -22.47 -6.30
CA ALA A 289 -0.98 -22.44 -6.45
C ALA A 289 -1.59 -23.83 -6.16
N GLY A 290 -2.68 -23.85 -5.37
CA GLY A 290 -3.38 -25.08 -5.01
C GLY A 290 -2.68 -26.00 -4.00
N LYS A 291 -1.49 -25.64 -3.49
CA LYS A 291 -0.70 -26.51 -2.59
C LYS A 291 -0.98 -26.33 -1.10
N ASP A 292 -1.86 -25.40 -0.71
CA ASP A 292 -2.18 -25.11 0.70
C ASP A 292 -0.96 -24.70 1.56
N VAL A 293 0.01 -23.99 0.98
CA VAL A 293 1.27 -23.59 1.66
C VAL A 293 1.51 -22.08 1.77
N VAL A 294 0.68 -21.26 1.12
CA VAL A 294 0.88 -19.80 1.05
C VAL A 294 0.51 -19.13 2.37
N ASN A 295 1.22 -18.08 2.74
CA ASN A 295 0.87 -17.23 3.87
C ASN A 295 -0.36 -16.36 3.53
N PRO A 296 -1.49 -16.47 4.24
CA PRO A 296 -2.68 -15.66 3.97
C PRO A 296 -2.65 -14.30 4.68
N CYS A 297 -1.63 -13.98 5.48
CA CYS A 297 -1.66 -12.86 6.41
C CYS A 297 -1.74 -11.49 5.73
N SER A 298 -1.09 -11.28 4.58
CA SER A 298 -1.22 -10.01 3.85
C SER A 298 -2.69 -9.71 3.54
N LEU A 299 -3.44 -10.68 3.02
CA LEU A 299 -4.87 -10.50 2.73
C LEU A 299 -5.74 -10.41 3.99
N ILE A 300 -5.36 -11.11 5.07
CA ILE A 300 -6.07 -11.03 6.36
C ILE A 300 -5.88 -9.64 6.97
N LEU A 301 -4.67 -9.12 6.99
CA LEU A 301 -4.35 -7.79 7.54
C LEU A 301 -4.90 -6.67 6.64
N SER A 302 -4.98 -6.86 5.32
CA SER A 302 -5.75 -5.94 4.46
C SER A 302 -7.25 -5.99 4.77
N ALA A 303 -7.79 -7.14 5.22
CA ALA A 303 -9.16 -7.20 5.72
C ALA A 303 -9.33 -6.56 7.10
N VAL A 304 -8.29 -6.54 7.93
CA VAL A 304 -8.25 -5.74 9.18
C VAL A 304 -8.40 -4.26 8.82
N MET A 305 -7.60 -3.74 7.89
CA MET A 305 -7.75 -2.36 7.40
C MET A 305 -9.16 -2.08 6.84
N MET A 306 -9.79 -3.06 6.19
CA MET A 306 -11.16 -2.93 5.70
C MET A 306 -12.18 -2.79 6.84
N LEU A 307 -12.03 -3.55 7.92
CA LEU A 307 -12.88 -3.45 9.10
C LEU A 307 -12.69 -2.09 9.80
N GLU A 308 -11.45 -1.61 9.91
CA GLU A 308 -11.13 -0.28 10.45
C GLU A 308 -11.79 0.83 9.61
N TYR A 309 -11.75 0.69 8.28
CA TYR A 309 -12.42 1.62 7.36
C TYR A 309 -13.94 1.67 7.55
N PHE A 310 -14.57 0.56 7.95
CA PHE A 310 -16.00 0.54 8.33
C PHE A 310 -16.27 1.12 9.73
N GLY A 311 -15.24 1.45 10.51
CA GLY A 311 -15.34 1.79 11.93
C GLY A 311 -15.64 0.59 12.82
N TRP A 312 -15.23 -0.63 12.41
CA TRP A 312 -15.44 -1.88 13.14
C TRP A 312 -14.16 -2.31 13.86
N GLN A 313 -13.59 -1.37 14.64
CA GLN A 313 -12.29 -1.51 15.29
C GLN A 313 -12.20 -2.76 16.17
N GLU A 314 -13.26 -3.08 16.92
CA GLU A 314 -13.20 -4.20 17.85
C GLU A 314 -13.07 -5.56 17.12
N ALA A 315 -13.60 -5.66 15.89
CA ALA A 315 -13.42 -6.85 15.04
C ALA A 315 -12.02 -6.90 14.41
N ALA A 316 -11.45 -5.75 14.05
CA ALA A 316 -10.06 -5.64 13.61
C ALA A 316 -9.09 -6.10 14.72
N ASP A 317 -9.24 -5.56 15.93
CA ASP A 317 -8.37 -5.81 17.08
C ASP A 317 -8.28 -7.29 17.46
N VAL A 318 -9.42 -8.01 17.43
CA VAL A 318 -9.41 -9.45 17.78
C VAL A 318 -8.69 -10.30 16.74
N ILE A 319 -8.68 -9.90 15.46
CA ILE A 319 -7.93 -10.60 14.40
C ILE A 319 -6.43 -10.36 14.59
N GLU A 320 -6.02 -9.11 14.78
CA GLU A 320 -4.61 -8.77 15.00
C GLU A 320 -4.06 -9.48 16.23
N LYS A 321 -4.80 -9.45 17.34
CA LYS A 321 -4.44 -10.15 18.57
C LYS A 321 -4.26 -11.65 18.34
N ALA A 322 -5.18 -12.29 17.62
CA ALA A 322 -5.09 -13.72 17.34
C ALA A 322 -3.89 -14.09 16.45
N LEU A 323 -3.56 -13.24 15.47
CA LEU A 323 -2.35 -13.39 14.65
C LEU A 323 -1.08 -13.28 15.52
N GLU A 324 -0.99 -12.23 16.33
CA GLU A 324 0.16 -11.99 17.21
C GLU A 324 0.34 -13.10 18.25
N GLU A 325 -0.75 -13.63 18.80
CA GLU A 325 -0.71 -14.81 19.67
C GLU A 325 -0.25 -16.08 18.94
N SER A 326 -0.59 -16.27 17.65
CA SER A 326 -0.12 -17.42 16.88
C SER A 326 1.37 -17.31 16.56
N PHE A 327 1.82 -16.13 16.15
CA PHE A 327 3.24 -15.87 15.89
C PHE A 327 4.10 -15.98 17.14
N ALA A 328 3.63 -15.47 18.29
CA ALA A 328 4.33 -15.60 19.56
C ALA A 328 4.46 -17.06 20.04
N ASP A 329 3.50 -17.93 19.69
CA ASP A 329 3.56 -19.37 19.94
C ASP A 329 4.51 -20.11 18.96
N GLY A 330 5.17 -19.39 18.04
CA GLY A 330 6.00 -19.95 16.98
C GLY A 330 5.19 -20.67 15.91
N ARG A 331 3.91 -20.33 15.72
CA ARG A 331 2.99 -21.03 14.83
C ARG A 331 2.62 -20.12 13.66
N ALA A 332 3.01 -20.53 12.47
CA ALA A 332 2.78 -19.74 11.26
C ALA A 332 2.87 -20.64 10.02
N THR A 333 2.61 -20.08 8.84
CA THR A 333 2.95 -20.74 7.58
C THR A 333 4.47 -20.87 7.41
N ASN A 334 4.88 -21.78 6.53
CA ASN A 334 6.28 -22.22 6.40
C ASN A 334 7.28 -21.08 6.14
N ASP A 335 6.87 -20.03 5.43
CA ASP A 335 7.69 -18.85 5.12
C ASP A 335 8.17 -18.12 6.37
N LEU A 336 7.35 -18.06 7.43
CA LEU A 336 7.68 -17.45 8.72
C LEU A 336 8.22 -18.49 9.72
N ALA A 337 7.52 -19.62 9.87
CA ALA A 337 7.81 -20.61 10.90
C ALA A 337 9.22 -21.19 10.79
N ARG A 338 9.78 -21.31 9.59
CA ARG A 338 11.16 -21.80 9.38
C ARG A 338 12.24 -20.95 10.05
N PHE A 339 11.94 -19.68 10.37
CA PHE A 339 12.87 -18.79 11.06
C PHE A 339 12.60 -18.70 12.56
N MET A 340 11.37 -18.99 12.98
CA MET A 340 10.93 -18.88 14.38
C MET A 340 11.60 -19.95 15.26
N PRO A 341 12.09 -19.60 16.47
CA PRO A 341 12.58 -20.59 17.43
C PRO A 341 11.49 -21.61 17.79
N GLY A 342 11.75 -22.90 17.55
CA GLY A 342 10.73 -23.95 17.76
C GLY A 342 9.54 -23.87 16.80
N GLY A 343 9.70 -23.18 15.67
CA GLY A 343 8.61 -22.87 14.75
C GLY A 343 7.87 -24.09 14.22
N LYS A 344 6.54 -24.04 14.28
CA LYS A 344 5.63 -25.04 13.71
C LYS A 344 5.03 -24.50 12.43
N ALA A 345 5.47 -25.05 11.29
CA ALA A 345 4.89 -24.75 9.99
C ALA A 345 3.48 -25.35 9.85
N LEU A 346 2.53 -24.51 9.44
CA LEU A 346 1.13 -24.88 9.24
C LEU A 346 0.74 -24.67 7.77
N PRO A 347 -0.07 -25.57 7.18
CA PRO A 347 -0.75 -25.31 5.91
C PRO A 347 -1.67 -24.08 6.00
N THR A 348 -1.95 -23.42 4.87
CA THR A 348 -2.78 -22.21 4.81
C THR A 348 -4.14 -22.41 5.48
N SER A 349 -4.80 -23.53 5.18
CA SER A 349 -6.11 -23.89 5.72
C SER A 349 -6.08 -24.16 7.23
N VAL A 350 -5.02 -24.79 7.73
CA VAL A 350 -4.82 -25.09 9.15
C VAL A 350 -4.50 -23.82 9.93
N PHE A 351 -3.65 -22.95 9.38
CA PHE A 351 -3.37 -21.64 9.96
C PHE A 351 -4.66 -20.80 10.06
N ALA A 352 -5.50 -20.80 9.03
CA ALA A 352 -6.77 -20.06 9.08
C ALA A 352 -7.72 -20.57 10.18
N LYS A 353 -7.78 -21.89 10.39
CA LYS A 353 -8.55 -22.49 11.50
C LYS A 353 -7.96 -22.12 12.86
N GLU A 354 -6.64 -22.15 12.99
CA GLU A 354 -5.97 -21.77 14.23
C GLU A 354 -6.28 -20.32 14.64
N ILE A 355 -6.21 -19.38 13.70
CA ILE A 355 -6.58 -17.98 13.97
C ILE A 355 -8.05 -17.87 14.37
N THR A 356 -8.94 -18.61 13.69
CA THR A 356 -10.36 -18.65 14.02
C THR A 356 -10.61 -19.19 15.44
N GLU A 357 -9.91 -20.26 15.84
CA GLU A 357 -9.99 -20.83 17.18
C GLU A 357 -9.45 -19.87 18.25
N LYS A 358 -8.34 -19.17 17.97
CA LYS A 358 -7.80 -18.13 18.86
C LYS A 358 -8.79 -16.98 19.03
N ILE A 359 -9.43 -16.54 17.94
CA ILE A 359 -10.52 -15.58 18.00
C ILE A 359 -11.64 -16.11 18.89
N GLN A 360 -12.09 -17.35 18.74
CA GLN A 360 -13.26 -17.86 19.48
C GLN A 360 -13.00 -18.21 20.95
N LYS A 361 -11.74 -18.34 21.38
CA LYS A 361 -11.39 -18.56 22.79
C LYS A 361 -11.86 -17.39 23.66
N LYS A 362 -12.32 -17.72 24.86
CA LYS A 362 -12.84 -16.77 25.86
C LYS A 362 -11.70 -15.98 26.51
#